data_AF-A0A1A2P908-F1
#
_entry.id   AF-A0A1A2P908-F1
#
_cell.length_a   1.000
_cell.length_b   1.000
_cell.length_c   1.000
_cell.angle_alpha   90.00
_cell.angle_beta   90.00
_cell.angle_gamma   90.00
#
_symmetry.space_group_name_H-M   'P 1'
#
loop_
_entity.id
_entity.type
_entity.pdbx_description
1 polymer ?
#
loop_
_entity_poly.entity_id
_entity_poly.type
_entity_poly.pdbx_seq_one_letter_code
_entity_poly.pdbx_strand_id
1 'polypeptide(L)'
;MMARIGTPRVDSAGVYAALRHHFEADLRLWEANGSRTNRQGVPFPRQRILDGLRAGETVNVPFGALPSAVRFAAPTRKGRLGLATIYPPRAIVTPLDRISWSDDDAGRLWLEENGEVDVTDYRDL
;
A
#
# COMPACT_ATOMS: atom_id res chain seq x y z
N MET A 1 28.31 3.17 20.03
CA MET A 1 27.56 4.44 19.90
C MET A 1 26.34 4.15 19.02
N MET A 2 25.16 4.00 19.61
CA MET A 2 23.92 3.73 18.87
C MET A 2 23.36 5.06 18.34
N ALA A 3 23.30 5.21 17.01
CA ALA A 3 22.64 6.35 16.39
C ALA A 3 21.13 6.25 16.67
N ARG A 4 20.60 7.15 17.49
CA ARG A 4 19.15 7.34 17.60
C ARG A 4 18.70 7.97 16.29
N ILE A 5 18.21 7.16 15.36
CA ILE A 5 17.52 7.63 14.17
C ILE A 5 16.28 8.35 14.69
N GLY A 6 16.30 9.68 14.67
CA GLY A 6 15.14 10.48 15.00
C GLY A 6 14.07 10.16 13.97
N THR A 7 12.96 9.55 14.40
CA THR A 7 11.80 9.33 13.55
C THR A 7 11.39 10.70 13.00
N PRO A 8 11.32 10.89 11.67
CA PRO A 8 10.90 12.17 11.13
C PRO A 8 9.54 12.52 11.72
N ARG A 9 9.40 13.73 12.27
CA ARG A 9 8.09 14.30 12.57
C ARG A 9 7.39 14.43 11.23
N VAL A 10 6.58 13.44 10.89
CA VAL A 10 5.67 13.53 9.76
C VAL A 10 4.63 14.56 10.21
N ASP A 11 4.83 15.80 9.80
CA ASP A 11 3.88 16.88 10.03
C ASP A 11 2.53 16.49 9.44
N SER A 12 1.46 17.04 10.00
CA SER A 12 0.05 16.78 9.64
C SER A 12 -0.33 17.21 8.22
N ALA A 13 0.63 17.68 7.42
CA ALA A 13 0.46 18.10 6.03
C ALA A 13 1.33 17.23 5.14
N GLY A 14 0.72 16.48 4.21
CA GLY A 14 1.46 15.62 3.29
C GLY A 14 0.69 14.39 2.86
N VAL A 15 1.22 13.69 1.85
CA VAL A 15 0.67 12.44 1.32
C VAL A 15 0.85 11.32 2.34
N TYR A 16 1.96 11.30 3.07
CA TYR A 16 2.26 10.29 4.08
C TYR A 16 1.29 10.36 5.27
N ALA A 17 1.04 11.57 5.79
CA ALA A 17 0.04 11.81 6.83
C ALA A 17 -1.38 11.47 6.34
N ALA A 18 -1.73 11.88 5.10
CA ALA A 18 -3.02 11.56 4.50
C ALA A 18 -3.24 10.04 4.34
N LEU A 19 -2.21 9.29 3.95
CA LEU A 19 -2.23 7.83 3.86
C LEU A 19 -2.43 7.19 5.23
N ARG A 20 -1.69 7.66 6.24
CA ARG A 20 -1.85 7.17 7.60
C ARG A 20 -3.27 7.37 8.10
N HIS A 21 -3.83 8.57 7.95
CA HIS A 21 -5.21 8.84 8.34
C HIS A 21 -6.22 7.99 7.55
N HIS A 22 -5.98 7.77 6.27
CA HIS A 22 -6.83 6.92 5.43
C HIS A 22 -6.86 5.46 5.93
N PHE A 23 -5.70 4.84 6.16
CA PHE A 23 -5.63 3.45 6.63
C PHE A 23 -6.07 3.29 8.09
N GLU A 24 -5.88 4.30 8.94
CA GLU A 24 -6.46 4.30 10.29
C GLU A 24 -8.00 4.33 10.24
N ALA A 25 -8.60 5.07 9.30
CA ALA A 25 -10.05 5.08 9.10
C ALA A 25 -10.55 3.75 8.51
N ASP A 26 -9.82 3.18 7.56
CA ASP A 26 -10.13 1.88 6.95
C ASP A 26 -10.07 0.74 7.97
N LEU A 27 -9.07 0.74 8.88
CA LEU A 27 -9.01 -0.21 9.99
C LEU A 27 -10.24 -0.11 10.90
N ARG A 28 -10.68 1.10 11.27
CA ARG A 28 -11.90 1.28 12.09
C ARG A 28 -13.14 0.74 11.39
N LEU A 29 -13.26 0.95 10.08
CA LEU A 29 -14.36 0.40 9.28
C LEU A 29 -14.29 -1.13 9.20
N TRP A 30 -13.09 -1.68 9.03
CA TRP A 30 -12.84 -3.12 9.02
C TRP A 30 -13.25 -3.78 10.36
N GLU A 31 -12.83 -3.20 11.48
CA GLU A 31 -13.17 -3.65 12.83
C GLU A 31 -14.68 -3.55 13.09
N ALA A 32 -15.31 -2.44 12.69
CA ALA A 32 -16.76 -2.25 12.82
C ALA A 32 -17.58 -3.24 11.98
N ASN A 33 -17.07 -3.63 10.81
CA ASN A 33 -17.72 -4.58 9.90
C ASN A 33 -17.34 -6.05 10.16
N GLY A 34 -16.43 -6.29 11.11
CA GLY A 34 -15.88 -7.62 11.42
C GLY A 34 -16.92 -8.65 11.88
N SER A 35 -18.07 -8.20 12.40
CA SER A 35 -19.18 -9.09 12.80
C SER A 35 -20.10 -9.52 11.65
N ARG A 36 -20.02 -8.86 10.48
CA ARG A 36 -20.97 -9.06 9.36
C ARG A 36 -20.36 -9.67 8.10
N THR A 37 -19.08 -9.48 7.86
CA THR A 37 -18.47 -9.75 6.54
C THR A 37 -17.11 -10.44 6.57
N ASN A 38 -16.42 -10.41 7.71
CA ASN A 38 -15.06 -10.95 7.81
C ASN A 38 -15.09 -12.21 8.67
N ARG A 39 -14.41 -13.27 8.23
CA ARG A 39 -14.20 -14.45 9.07
C ARG A 39 -13.45 -14.00 10.33
N GLN A 40 -13.94 -14.36 11.52
CA GLN A 40 -13.28 -14.01 12.77
C GLN A 40 -11.80 -14.45 12.74
N GLY A 41 -10.90 -13.55 13.17
CA GLY A 41 -9.46 -13.80 13.19
C GLY A 41 -8.71 -13.45 11.90
N VAL A 42 -9.39 -13.02 10.83
CA VAL A 42 -8.70 -12.55 9.62
C VAL A 42 -8.03 -11.19 9.89
N PRO A 43 -6.71 -11.06 9.69
CA PRO A 43 -6.01 -9.80 9.89
C PRO A 43 -6.50 -8.75 8.89
N PHE A 44 -6.42 -7.47 9.27
CA PHE A 44 -6.71 -6.37 8.35
C PHE A 44 -5.78 -6.47 7.11
N PRO A 45 -6.31 -6.53 5.87
CA PRO A 45 -5.49 -6.79 4.69
C PRO A 45 -4.33 -5.80 4.49
N ARG A 46 -4.47 -4.55 4.92
CA ARG A 46 -3.45 -3.49 4.80
C ARG A 46 -2.66 -3.24 6.09
N GLN A 47 -2.67 -4.19 7.03
CA GLN A 47 -2.01 -4.04 8.33
C GLN A 47 -0.51 -3.69 8.19
N ARG A 48 0.20 -4.38 7.29
CA ARG A 48 1.63 -4.12 7.01
C ARG A 48 1.90 -2.68 6.58
N ILE A 49 1.04 -2.10 5.74
CA ILE A 49 1.18 -0.71 5.25
C ILE A 49 0.95 0.26 6.41
N LEU A 50 -0.10 0.02 7.20
CA LEU A 50 -0.42 0.85 8.36
C LEU A 50 0.71 0.83 9.41
N ASP A 51 1.30 -0.33 9.65
CA ASP A 51 2.41 -0.46 10.60
C ASP A 51 3.67 0.26 10.12
N GLY A 52 4.02 0.15 8.83
CA GLY A 52 5.11 0.92 8.23
C GLY A 52 4.86 2.43 8.31
N LEU A 53 3.63 2.88 8.06
CA LEU A 53 3.24 4.30 8.20
C LEU A 53 3.34 4.80 9.65
N ARG A 54 3.04 3.95 10.64
CA ARG A 54 3.18 4.29 12.06
C ARG A 54 4.63 4.31 12.50
N ALA A 55 5.46 3.43 11.95
CA ALA A 55 6.89 3.34 12.23
C ALA A 55 7.70 4.47 11.56
N GLY A 56 7.11 5.23 10.62
CA GLY A 56 7.84 6.23 9.87
C GLY A 56 8.77 5.59 8.83
N GLU A 57 8.37 4.45 8.27
CA GLU A 57 9.10 3.72 7.23
C GLU A 57 8.64 4.12 5.83
N THR A 58 9.47 3.85 4.83
CA THR A 58 9.03 3.89 3.43
C THR A 58 8.07 2.75 3.17
N VAL A 59 6.88 3.05 2.67
CA VAL A 59 5.83 2.06 2.42
C VAL A 59 5.56 1.87 0.94
N ASN A 60 5.26 0.63 0.58
CA ASN A 60 4.80 0.27 -0.76
C ASN A 60 3.27 0.18 -0.72
N VAL A 61 2.59 1.06 -1.44
CA VAL A 61 1.14 1.20 -1.43
C VAL A 61 0.58 0.81 -2.80
N PRO A 62 -0.24 -0.24 -2.89
CA PRO A 62 -0.95 -0.63 -4.10
C PRO A 62 -1.84 0.50 -4.60
N PHE A 63 -1.94 0.65 -5.92
CA PHE A 63 -2.71 1.74 -6.54
C PHE A 63 -4.17 1.76 -6.10
N GLY A 64 -4.81 0.59 -6.00
CA GLY A 64 -6.19 0.46 -5.55
C GLY A 64 -6.42 0.90 -4.10
N ALA A 65 -5.38 0.82 -3.26
CA ALA A 65 -5.41 1.22 -1.86
C ALA A 65 -5.04 2.70 -1.63
N LEU A 66 -4.64 3.43 -2.68
CA LEU A 66 -4.34 4.85 -2.57
C LEU A 66 -5.62 5.69 -2.44
N PRO A 67 -5.59 6.78 -1.64
CA PRO A 67 -6.63 7.80 -1.64
C PRO A 67 -6.87 8.31 -3.06
N SER A 68 -8.13 8.62 -3.40
CA SER A 68 -8.51 9.09 -4.75
C SER A 68 -7.67 10.28 -5.21
N ALA A 69 -7.43 11.26 -4.33
CA ALA A 69 -6.59 12.42 -4.61
C ALA A 69 -5.17 12.04 -5.04
N VAL A 70 -4.58 11.01 -4.43
CA VAL A 70 -3.23 10.53 -4.77
C VAL A 70 -3.24 9.74 -6.07
N ARG A 71 -4.30 8.95 -6.34
CA ARG A 71 -4.48 8.23 -7.60
C ARG A 71 -4.54 9.15 -8.82
N PHE A 72 -5.20 10.31 -8.70
CA PHE A 72 -5.29 11.28 -9.80
C PHE A 72 -3.94 11.92 -10.16
N ALA A 73 -2.98 11.92 -9.24
CA ALA A 73 -1.63 12.42 -9.50
C ALA A 73 -0.70 11.35 -10.13
N ALA A 74 -1.18 10.12 -10.34
CA ALA A 74 -0.36 9.05 -10.87
C ALA A 74 -0.02 9.29 -12.35
N PRO A 75 1.25 9.06 -12.77
CA PRO A 75 1.62 9.11 -14.17
C PRO A 75 0.89 7.98 -14.89
N THR A 76 0.16 8.30 -15.95
CA THR A 76 -0.53 7.29 -16.75
C THR A 76 0.21 7.06 -18.06
N ARG A 77 0.12 5.83 -18.57
CA ARG A 77 0.63 5.50 -19.90
C ARG A 77 -0.46 4.88 -20.75
N LYS A 78 -0.35 5.00 -22.07
CA LYS A 78 -1.25 4.30 -23.00
C LYS A 78 -0.81 2.84 -23.15
N GLY A 79 -1.78 1.95 -23.24
CA GLY A 79 -1.55 0.55 -23.59
C GLY A 79 -1.06 0.38 -25.02
N ARG A 80 -0.59 -0.83 -25.35
CA ARG A 80 0.06 -1.16 -26.64
C ARG A 80 -0.74 -0.74 -27.88
N LEU A 81 -2.06 -0.70 -27.78
CA LEU A 81 -2.98 -0.31 -28.88
C LEU A 81 -3.59 1.08 -28.70
N GLY A 82 -3.16 1.88 -27.71
CA GLY A 82 -3.74 3.20 -27.41
C GLY A 82 -5.14 3.16 -26.77
N LEU A 83 -5.76 1.98 -26.68
CA LEU A 83 -7.15 1.78 -26.25
C LEU A 83 -7.36 1.81 -24.73
N ALA A 84 -6.30 1.63 -23.95
CA ALA A 84 -6.38 1.57 -22.49
C ALA A 84 -5.44 2.59 -21.84
N THR A 85 -5.92 3.24 -20.78
CA THR A 85 -5.06 4.00 -19.85
C THR A 85 -4.56 3.02 -18.79
N ILE A 86 -3.25 2.87 -18.72
CA ILE A 86 -2.57 2.03 -17.74
C ILE A 86 -2.10 2.93 -16.61
N TYR A 87 -2.55 2.58 -15.40
CA TYR A 87 -2.09 3.16 -14.15
C TYR A 87 -0.91 2.35 -13.60
N PRO A 88 0.01 2.98 -12.85
CA PRO A 88 1.05 2.25 -12.17
C PRO A 88 0.39 1.32 -11.14
N PRO A 89 0.92 0.10 -10.94
CA PRO A 89 0.34 -0.84 -9.98
C PRO A 89 0.55 -0.39 -8.52
N ARG A 90 1.56 0.44 -8.24
CA ARG A 90 1.91 0.86 -6.87
C ARG A 90 2.63 2.21 -6.80
N ALA A 91 2.58 2.77 -5.61
CA ALA A 91 3.34 3.95 -5.17
C ALA A 91 4.24 3.57 -4.00
N ILE A 92 5.52 3.92 -4.08
CA ILE A 92 6.45 3.88 -2.95
C ILE A 92 6.44 5.28 -2.33
N VAL A 93 6.00 5.36 -1.07
CA VAL A 93 5.81 6.62 -0.35
C VAL A 93 6.75 6.67 0.83
N THR A 94 7.57 7.72 0.88
CA THR A 94 8.54 7.95 1.94
C THR A 94 7.98 8.89 3.02
N PRO A 95 8.52 8.86 4.25
CA PRO A 95 8.15 9.80 5.31
C PRO A 95 8.42 11.28 4.99
N LEU A 96 9.22 11.55 3.94
CA LEU A 96 9.53 12.89 3.44
C LEU A 96 8.57 13.33 2.32
N ASP A 97 7.39 12.72 2.23
CA ASP A 97 6.35 12.96 1.22
C ASP A 97 6.78 12.78 -0.23
N ARG A 98 7.89 12.05 -0.47
CA ARG A 98 8.25 11.64 -1.83
C ARG A 98 7.42 10.43 -2.25
N ILE A 99 6.80 10.55 -3.41
CA ILE A 99 6.13 9.45 -4.11
C ILE A 99 6.99 9.04 -5.30
N SER A 100 7.27 7.75 -5.42
CA SER A 100 7.78 7.16 -6.66
C SER A 100 6.83 6.07 -7.14
N TRP A 101 6.56 6.06 -8.44
CA TRP A 101 5.65 5.10 -9.06
C TRP A 101 6.46 3.96 -9.66
N SER A 102 6.00 2.73 -9.45
CA SER A 102 6.75 1.54 -9.87
C SER A 102 5.83 0.63 -10.66
N ASP A 103 6.31 0.19 -11.83
CA ASP A 103 5.67 -0.85 -12.64
C ASP A 103 6.17 -2.27 -12.27
N ASP A 104 7.21 -2.37 -11.43
CA ASP A 104 7.79 -3.66 -11.03
C ASP A 104 6.80 -4.57 -10.27
N ASP A 105 6.78 -5.84 -10.69
CA ASP A 105 6.29 -7.02 -9.97
C ASP A 105 4.84 -6.95 -9.43
N ALA A 106 3.91 -6.55 -10.29
CA ALA A 106 2.47 -6.57 -9.99
C ALA A 106 1.94 -7.97 -9.61
N GLY A 107 2.54 -9.03 -10.15
CA GLY A 107 2.17 -10.43 -9.86
C GLY A 107 2.56 -10.85 -8.44
N ARG A 108 3.79 -10.55 -8.00
CA ARG A 108 4.22 -10.79 -6.62
C ARG A 108 3.40 -9.97 -5.61
N LEU A 109 2.96 -8.77 -5.98
CA LEU A 109 2.13 -7.94 -5.11
C LEU A 109 0.70 -8.50 -4.95
N TRP A 110 0.10 -9.02 -6.02
CA TRP A 110 -1.21 -9.68 -5.92
C TRP A 110 -1.17 -10.86 -4.96
N LEU A 111 -0.08 -11.64 -4.97
CA LEU A 111 0.17 -12.73 -4.03
C LEU A 111 0.39 -12.23 -2.59
N GLU A 112 1.16 -11.15 -2.40
CA GLU A 112 1.36 -10.51 -1.10
C GLU A 112 0.05 -9.88 -0.54
N GLU A 113 -0.87 -9.43 -1.38
CA GLU A 113 -2.14 -8.77 -0.99
C GLU A 113 -3.35 -9.72 -0.84
N ASN A 114 -3.43 -10.77 -1.65
CA ASN A 114 -4.61 -11.67 -1.68
C ASN A 114 -4.37 -13.02 -0.99
N GLY A 115 -3.14 -13.30 -0.56
CA GLY A 115 -2.84 -14.49 0.23
C GLY A 115 -3.18 -15.79 -0.50
N GLU A 116 -2.52 -16.06 -1.62
CA GLU A 116 -2.34 -17.46 -2.01
C GLU A 116 -1.14 -18.00 -1.24
N VAL A 117 -1.49 -18.85 -0.27
CA VAL A 117 -0.57 -19.68 0.49
C VAL A 117 0.09 -20.68 -0.47
N ASP A 118 1.36 -20.93 -0.21
CA ASP A 118 2.20 -22.04 -0.68
C ASP A 118 2.99 -21.85 -1.99
N VAL A 119 4.17 -21.22 -1.87
CA VAL A 119 5.26 -21.41 -2.83
C VAL A 119 6.04 -22.68 -2.45
N THR A 120 5.38 -23.82 -2.55
CA THR A 120 6.00 -25.14 -2.51
C THR A 120 5.56 -25.92 -3.73
N ASP A 121 5.95 -25.47 -4.92
CA ASP A 121 6.25 -26.31 -6.10
C ASP A 121 6.29 -25.46 -7.37
N TYR A 122 7.44 -24.85 -7.63
CA TYR A 122 7.83 -24.46 -8.98
C TYR A 122 9.30 -24.79 -9.20
N ARG A 123 9.64 -26.07 -9.00
CA ARG A 123 10.96 -26.61 -9.38
C ARG A 123 10.93 -27.68 -10.47
N ASP A 124 9.78 -28.10 -10.99
CA ASP A 124 9.73 -29.10 -12.07
C ASP A 124 8.68 -28.76 -13.16
N LEU A 125 8.89 -27.67 -13.90
CA LEU A 125 8.36 -27.49 -15.27
C LEU A 125 9.40 -26.80 -16.16
#